data_AF-A0AAU6DJU4-F1
#
_entry.id   AF-A0AAU6DJU4-F1
#
_cell.length_a   1.000
_cell.length_b   1.000
_cell.length_c   1.000
_cell.angle_alpha   90.00
_cell.angle_beta   90.00
_cell.angle_gamma   90.00
#
_symmetry.space_group_name_H-M   'P 1'
#
loop_
_entity.id
_entity.type
_entity.pdbx_description
1 polymer ?
#
loop_
_entity_poly.entity_id
_entity_poly.type
_entity_poly.pdbx_seq_one_letter_code
_entity_poly.pdbx_strand_id
1 'polypeptide(L)'
;MAARITEAHRSGTRVVTSSMTLIEACHGQVRRAAWGWAMSRVVVEPVTRDVAKEAVELLEVTGLHGRKYAIDAALAVIAGRQPGHVAVFTSDEDDMKRLCGPRVLVRAA
;
A
#
# COMPACT_ATOMS: atom_id res chain seq x y z
N MET A 1 1.60 -8.60 10.68
CA MET A 1 1.01 -8.71 9.32
C MET A 1 0.31 -10.04 9.01
N ALA A 2 0.95 -11.22 9.13
CA ALA A 2 0.35 -12.50 8.71
C ALA A 2 -1.04 -12.80 9.32
N ALA A 3 -1.24 -12.53 10.62
CA ALA A 3 -2.55 -12.69 11.26
C ALA A 3 -3.65 -11.84 10.61
N ARG A 4 -3.34 -10.60 10.22
CA ARG A 4 -4.30 -9.72 9.53
C ARG A 4 -4.66 -10.23 8.13
N ILE A 5 -3.67 -10.73 7.38
CA ILE A 5 -3.93 -11.35 6.06
C ILE A 5 -4.80 -12.60 6.20
N THR A 6 -4.56 -13.42 7.23
CA THR A 6 -5.39 -14.59 7.52
C THR A 6 -6.83 -14.20 7.84
N GLU A 7 -7.02 -13.19 8.69
CA GLU A 7 -8.35 -12.73 9.08
C GLU A 7 -9.11 -12.06 7.92
N ALA A 8 -8.41 -11.25 7.13
CA ALA A 8 -8.97 -10.66 5.93
C ALA A 8 -9.43 -11.76 4.94
N HIS A 9 -8.61 -12.78 4.74
CA HIS A 9 -8.98 -13.91 3.88
C HIS A 9 -10.20 -14.68 4.41
N ARG A 10 -10.30 -14.91 5.72
CA ARG A 10 -11.47 -15.59 6.35
C ARG A 10 -12.75 -14.78 6.23
N SER A 11 -12.66 -13.46 6.38
CA SER A 11 -13.80 -12.54 6.28
C SER A 11 -14.17 -12.17 4.84
N GLY A 12 -13.43 -12.65 3.84
CA GLY A 12 -13.61 -12.24 2.44
C GLY A 12 -13.16 -10.80 2.14
N THR A 13 -12.45 -10.17 3.08
CA THR A 13 -11.87 -8.83 2.90
C THR A 13 -10.68 -8.91 1.94
N ARG A 14 -10.71 -8.11 0.87
CA ARG A 14 -9.62 -8.03 -0.09
C ARG A 14 -8.40 -7.34 0.54
N VAL A 15 -7.23 -7.97 0.46
CA VAL A 15 -5.95 -7.35 0.80
C VAL A 15 -5.27 -6.91 -0.49
N VAL A 16 -4.90 -5.64 -0.58
CA VAL A 16 -4.30 -5.02 -1.77
C VAL A 16 -2.98 -4.38 -1.40
N THR A 17 -1.99 -4.44 -2.30
CA THR A 17 -0.73 -3.70 -2.21
C THR A 17 -0.30 -3.20 -3.59
N SER A 18 0.74 -2.36 -3.65
CA SER A 18 1.34 -1.92 -4.91
C SER A 18 2.45 -2.87 -5.36
N SER A 19 2.72 -2.91 -6.67
CA SER A 19 3.90 -3.61 -7.21
C SER A 19 5.23 -3.07 -6.64
N MET A 20 5.27 -1.79 -6.25
CA MET A 20 6.46 -1.16 -5.66
C MET A 20 6.72 -1.65 -4.24
N THR A 21 5.66 -1.89 -3.45
CA THR A 21 5.76 -2.45 -2.10
C THR A 21 6.37 -3.85 -2.12
N LEU A 22 6.24 -4.60 -3.22
CA LEU A 22 6.93 -5.89 -3.34
C LEU A 22 8.45 -5.72 -3.36
N ILE A 23 8.95 -4.68 -4.04
CA ILE A 23 10.38 -4.38 -4.15
C ILE A 23 10.92 -3.96 -2.78
N GLU A 24 10.19 -3.07 -2.10
CA GLU A 24 10.55 -2.57 -0.76
C GLU A 24 10.55 -3.69 0.29
N ALA A 25 9.49 -4.52 0.30
CA ALA A 25 9.32 -5.56 1.30
C ALA A 25 10.21 -6.79 1.06
N CYS A 26 10.73 -6.98 -0.15
CA CYS A 26 11.56 -8.15 -0.48
C CYS A 26 13.03 -7.91 -0.11
N HIS A 27 13.44 -8.40 1.07
CA HIS A 27 14.84 -8.37 1.51
C HIS A 27 15.35 -9.77 1.92
N GLY A 28 16.67 -9.90 2.14
CA GLY A 28 17.33 -11.20 2.35
C GLY A 28 16.89 -12.01 3.58
N GLN A 29 16.17 -11.39 4.52
CA GLN A 29 15.64 -12.09 5.71
C GLN A 29 14.20 -12.58 5.51
N VAL A 30 13.56 -12.28 4.38
CA VAL A 30 12.21 -12.72 4.08
C VAL A 30 12.22 -14.22 3.75
N ARG A 31 11.49 -15.00 4.55
CA ARG A 31 11.30 -16.44 4.30
C ARG A 31 10.46 -16.67 3.05
N ARG A 32 10.99 -17.39 2.06
CA ARG A 32 10.32 -17.68 0.78
C ARG A 32 8.94 -18.31 0.93
N ALA A 33 8.76 -19.24 1.87
CA ALA A 33 7.46 -19.86 2.14
C ALA A 33 6.43 -18.85 2.66
N ALA A 34 6.84 -17.94 3.55
CA ALA A 34 5.97 -16.88 4.06
C ALA A 34 5.62 -15.86 2.97
N TRP A 35 6.57 -15.54 2.10
CA TRP A 35 6.35 -14.70 0.93
C TRP A 35 5.32 -15.31 -0.02
N GLY A 36 5.53 -16.56 -0.45
CA GLY A 36 4.59 -17.26 -1.34
C GLY A 36 3.19 -17.39 -0.74
N TRP A 37 3.10 -17.68 0.56
CA TRP A 37 1.84 -17.69 1.29
C TRP A 37 1.12 -16.34 1.24
N ALA A 38 1.83 -15.23 1.48
CA ALA A 38 1.26 -13.89 1.42
C ALA A 38 0.81 -13.54 -0.01
N MET A 39 1.65 -13.80 -1.02
CA MET A 39 1.35 -13.50 -2.42
C MET A 39 0.15 -14.28 -2.96
N SER A 40 -0.15 -15.46 -2.42
CA SER A 40 -1.38 -16.20 -2.77
C SER A 40 -2.68 -15.56 -2.22
N ARG A 41 -2.59 -14.54 -1.36
CA ARG A 41 -3.72 -13.92 -0.65
C ARG A 41 -3.80 -12.41 -0.80
N VAL A 42 -2.78 -11.80 -1.41
CA VAL A 42 -2.69 -10.35 -1.62
C VAL A 42 -2.83 -10.07 -3.10
N VAL A 43 -3.71 -9.14 -3.45
CA VAL A 43 -3.77 -8.62 -4.81
C VAL A 43 -2.72 -7.52 -4.96
N VAL A 44 -1.89 -7.64 -6.00
CA VAL A 44 -0.84 -6.68 -6.32
C VAL A 44 -1.33 -5.82 -7.47
N GLU A 45 -1.56 -4.54 -7.19
CA GLU A 45 -1.94 -3.55 -8.19
C GLU A 45 -0.68 -2.98 -8.86
N PRO A 46 -0.64 -2.90 -10.21
CA PRO A 46 0.50 -2.34 -10.91
C PRO A 46 0.56 -0.83 -10.74
N VAL A 47 1.78 -0.30 -10.60
CA VAL A 47 2.01 1.14 -10.77
C VAL A 47 2.10 1.46 -12.26
N THR A 48 0.97 1.83 -12.85
CA THR A 48 0.88 2.26 -14.25
C THR A 48 1.32 3.72 -14.42
N ARG A 49 1.43 4.19 -15.67
CA ARG A 49 1.71 5.60 -15.95
C ARG A 49 0.72 6.55 -15.28
N ASP A 50 -0.57 6.18 -15.24
CA ASP A 50 -1.61 7.03 -14.64
C ASP A 50 -1.48 7.06 -13.11
N VAL A 51 -1.17 5.92 -12.48
CA VAL A 51 -0.86 5.88 -11.04
C VAL A 51 0.37 6.75 -10.74
N ALA A 52 1.41 6.64 -11.55
CA ALA A 52 2.62 7.44 -11.37
C ALA A 52 2.35 8.94 -11.54
N LYS A 53 1.51 9.32 -12.51
CA LYS A 53 1.11 10.72 -12.72
C LYS A 53 0.35 11.27 -11.50
N GLU A 54 -0.67 10.57 -11.02
CA GLU A 54 -1.42 10.97 -9.82
C GLU A 54 -0.54 11.00 -8.57
N ALA A 55 0.44 10.09 -8.46
CA ALA A 55 1.39 10.10 -7.34
C ALA A 55 2.30 11.33 -7.38
N VAL A 56 2.75 11.76 -8.57
CA VAL A 56 3.52 13.00 -8.74
C VAL A 56 2.68 14.21 -8.34
N GLU A 57 1.44 14.32 -8.83
CA GLU A 57 0.52 15.39 -8.46
C GLU A 57 0.26 15.43 -6.94
N LEU A 58 0.08 14.26 -6.31
CA LEU A 58 -0.09 14.13 -4.86
C LEU A 58 1.14 14.64 -4.09
N LEU A 59 2.34 14.29 -4.55
CA LEU A 59 3.59 14.75 -3.95
C LEU A 59 3.77 16.27 -4.07
N GLU A 60 3.42 16.85 -5.22
CA GLU A 60 3.44 18.30 -5.45
C GLU A 60 2.47 19.02 -4.50
N VAL A 61 1.23 18.55 -4.39
CA VAL A 61 0.20 19.15 -3.51
C VAL A 61 0.59 19.06 -2.04
N THR A 62 1.22 17.97 -1.62
CA THR A 62 1.63 17.75 -0.22
C THR A 62 2.99 18.36 0.13
N GLY A 63 3.73 18.86 -0.88
CA GLY A 63 5.10 19.34 -0.73
C GLY A 63 6.10 18.25 -0.33
N LEU A 64 5.76 16.97 -0.56
CA LEU A 64 6.58 15.83 -0.17
C LEU A 64 7.57 15.46 -1.27
N HIS A 65 8.82 15.18 -0.87
CA HIS A 65 9.87 14.90 -1.84
C HIS A 65 9.79 13.47 -2.39
N GLY A 66 9.61 13.32 -3.71
CA GLY A 66 9.39 12.02 -4.34
C GLY A 66 10.48 10.97 -4.09
N ARG A 67 11.74 11.37 -3.88
CA ARG A 67 12.81 10.42 -3.52
C ARG A 67 12.52 9.66 -2.21
N LYS A 68 11.89 10.32 -1.23
CA LYS A 68 11.51 9.68 0.04
C LYS A 68 10.15 8.97 -0.08
N TYR A 69 9.21 9.56 -0.82
CA TYR A 69 7.79 9.23 -0.73
C TYR A 69 7.20 8.53 -1.97
N ALA A 70 7.99 8.16 -2.97
CA ALA A 70 7.46 7.61 -4.24
C ALA A 70 6.62 6.34 -4.04
N ILE A 71 7.08 5.41 -3.19
CA ILE A 71 6.37 4.14 -2.94
C ILE A 71 5.08 4.39 -2.18
N ASP A 72 5.14 5.21 -1.12
CA ASP A 72 3.98 5.60 -0.31
C ASP A 72 2.92 6.35 -1.13
N ALA A 73 3.35 7.28 -1.99
CA ALA A 73 2.44 8.04 -2.84
C ALA A 73 1.74 7.14 -3.86
N ALA A 74 2.47 6.22 -4.49
CA ALA A 74 1.87 5.24 -5.40
C ALA A 74 0.87 4.32 -4.67
N LEU A 75 1.20 3.87 -3.46
CA LEU A 75 0.30 3.08 -2.62
C LEU A 75 -0.94 3.88 -2.21
N ALA A 76 -0.80 5.15 -1.84
CA ALA A 76 -1.90 6.03 -1.47
C ALA A 76 -2.87 6.26 -2.64
N VAL A 77 -2.36 6.46 -3.86
CA VAL A 77 -3.16 6.55 -5.08
C VAL A 77 -3.94 5.25 -5.32
N ILE A 78 -3.26 4.09 -5.26
CA ILE A 78 -3.91 2.78 -5.43
C ILE A 78 -4.99 2.57 -4.37
N ALA A 79 -4.74 2.95 -3.11
CA ALA A 79 -5.69 2.88 -2.02
C ALA A 79 -6.92 3.77 -2.29
N GLY A 80 -6.72 5.00 -2.76
CA GLY A 80 -7.80 5.93 -3.12
C GLY A 80 -8.66 5.46 -4.30
N ARG A 81 -8.11 4.61 -5.18
CA ARG A 81 -8.83 3.98 -6.30
C ARG A 81 -9.61 2.73 -5.90
N GLN A 82 -9.39 2.16 -4.72
CA GLN A 82 -10.14 0.99 -4.28
C GLN A 82 -11.60 1.37 -3.95
N PRO A 83 -12.59 0.55 -4.33
CA PRO A 83 -13.98 0.80 -3.99
C PRO A 83 -14.26 0.54 -2.51
N GLY A 84 -15.26 1.24 -1.95
CA GLY A 84 -15.76 0.98 -0.59
C GLY A 84 -14.91 1.60 0.52
N HIS A 85 -14.97 0.99 1.71
CA HIS A 85 -14.21 1.43 2.89
C HIS A 85 -12.80 0.86 2.86
N VAL A 86 -11.81 1.73 2.72
CA VAL A 86 -10.40 1.35 2.56
C VAL A 86 -9.64 1.67 3.83
N ALA A 87 -8.83 0.71 4.31
CA ALA A 87 -7.86 0.93 5.38
C ALA A 87 -6.43 0.62 4.91
N VAL A 88 -5.51 1.56 5.14
CA VAL A 88 -4.07 1.38 4.93
C VAL A 88 -3.42 1.07 6.27
N PHE A 89 -2.75 -0.08 6.34
CA PHE A 89 -1.95 -0.49 7.49
C PHE A 89 -0.47 -0.17 7.22
N THR A 90 0.14 0.67 8.05
CA THR A 90 1.53 1.11 7.90
C THR A 90 2.22 1.23 9.26
N SER A 91 3.55 1.14 9.27
CA SER A 91 4.37 1.50 10.43
C SER A 91 4.62 3.02 10.54
N ASP A 92 4.46 3.77 9.44
CA ASP A 92 4.64 5.22 9.40
C ASP A 92 3.29 5.90 9.11
N GLU A 93 2.47 6.03 10.15
CA GLU A 93 1.11 6.56 10.02
C GLU A 93 1.09 8.04 9.64
N ASP A 94 2.07 8.82 10.08
CA ASP A 94 2.10 10.26 9.86
C ASP A 94 2.38 10.56 8.39
N ASP A 95 3.31 9.83 7.79
CA ASP A 95 3.62 9.93 6.37
C ASP A 95 2.40 9.52 5.52
N MET A 96 1.72 8.42 5.85
CA MET A 96 0.52 7.99 5.10
C MET A 96 -0.70 8.88 5.32
N LYS A 97 -0.91 9.47 6.50
CA LYS A 97 -2.02 10.42 6.74
C LYS A 97 -1.91 11.68 5.89
N ARG A 98 -0.69 12.07 5.51
CA ARG A 98 -0.46 13.22 4.61
C ARG A 98 -0.77 12.89 3.15
N LEU A 99 -0.56 11.64 2.74
CA LEU A 99 -0.73 11.17 1.36
C LEU A 99 -2.14 10.65 1.08
N CYS A 100 -2.77 9.98 2.05
CA CYS A 100 -4.09 9.41 1.89
C CYS A 100 -5.20 10.49 1.95
N GLY A 101 -6.10 10.46 0.97
CA GLY A 101 -7.30 11.28 1.00
C GLY A 101 -8.27 10.86 2.13
N PRO A 102 -9.28 11.69 2.44
CA PRO A 102 -10.17 11.52 3.61
C PRO A 102 -11.03 10.24 3.58
N ARG A 103 -11.11 9.55 2.44
CA ARG A 103 -11.82 8.28 2.28
C ARG A 103 -11.00 7.06 2.70
N VAL A 104 -9.69 7.23 2.90
CA VAL A 104 -8.77 6.14 3.25
C VAL A 104 -8.40 6.26 4.72
N LEU A 105 -8.66 5.18 5.46
CA LEU A 105 -8.40 5.09 6.88
C LEU A 105 -6.97 4.62 7.14
N VAL A 106 -6.14 5.45 7.76
CA VAL A 106 -4.76 5.04 8.12
C VAL A 106 -4.73 4.40 9.51
N ARG A 107 -4.00 3.29 9.65
CA ARG A 107 -3.87 2.50 10.89
C ARG A 107 -2.45 1.95 11.07
N ALA A 108 -2.01 1.80 12.32
CA ALA A 108 -0.79 1.09 12.67
C ALA A 108 -0.81 -0.40 12.25
N ALA A 109 0.30 -0.86 11.67
CA ALA A 109 0.52 -2.23 11.19
C ALA A 109 0.98 -3.24 12.25
#